data_AF-A0A5D2VZQ1-F1
#
_entry.id   AF-A0A5D2VZQ1-F1
#
_cell.length_a   1.000
_cell.length_b   1.000
_cell.length_c   1.000
_cell.angle_alpha   90.00
_cell.angle_beta   90.00
_cell.angle_gamma   90.00
#
_symmetry.space_group_name_H-M   'P 1'
#
loop_
_entity.id
_entity.type
_entity.pdbx_description
1 polymer ?
#
loop_
_entity_poly.entity_id
_entity_poly.type
_entity_poly.pdbx_seq_one_letter_code
_entity_poly.pdbx_strand_id
1 'polypeptide(L)'
;MTSSGSSFIQDWLTLFGAITAWIKIQCANSALIRASLKTENRTYNCIGTVLAKNGCWSFLKGGFVLDSPSNLALLLFQNSDDRDIDITIDSSSLQPFTDQEWRFNQQFMINTQRKRAVTIHVSDQQGNRLQGAVITIN
;
A
#
# COMPACT_ATOMS: atom_id res chain seq x y z
N MET A 1 -38.84 -4.91 8.76
CA MET A 1 -38.02 -5.32 7.59
C MET A 1 -37.73 -4.06 6.80
N THR A 2 -36.61 -3.40 7.07
CA THR A 2 -36.23 -2.16 6.38
C THR A 2 -34.74 -2.20 6.05
N SER A 3 -34.49 -1.90 4.78
CA SER A 3 -33.24 -1.50 4.12
C SER A 3 -32.04 -2.45 4.17
N SER A 4 -31.93 -3.30 3.16
CA SER A 4 -30.65 -3.63 2.55
C SER A 4 -30.75 -3.36 1.05
N GLY A 5 -30.10 -2.31 0.56
CA GLY A 5 -30.18 -2.00 -0.87
C GLY A 5 -29.54 -0.68 -1.24
N SER A 6 -28.27 -0.47 -0.89
CA SER A 6 -27.50 0.64 -1.46
C SER A 6 -26.00 0.34 -1.40
N SER A 7 -25.52 -0.50 -2.31
CA SER A 7 -24.11 -0.52 -2.71
C SER A 7 -23.89 -1.17 -4.09
N PHE A 8 -24.89 -1.16 -4.98
CA PHE A 8 -24.81 -1.78 -6.31
C PHE A 8 -24.67 -0.73 -7.44
N ILE A 9 -23.91 0.33 -7.17
CA ILE A 9 -23.26 1.13 -8.20
C ILE A 9 -21.77 1.10 -7.83
N GLN A 10 -21.10 -0.03 -8.06
CA GLN A 10 -19.65 -0.09 -7.93
C GLN A 10 -19.07 0.63 -9.15
N ASP A 11 -18.40 1.74 -8.90
CA ASP A 11 -17.84 2.68 -9.85
C ASP A 11 -16.94 2.00 -10.90
N TRP A 12 -17.41 1.93 -12.15
CA TRP A 12 -16.62 1.50 -13.31
C TRP A 12 -15.49 2.48 -13.69
N LEU A 13 -15.20 3.47 -12.85
CA LEU A 13 -14.27 4.58 -13.15
C LEU A 13 -13.06 4.64 -12.21
N THR A 14 -13.03 3.84 -11.15
CA THR A 14 -11.92 3.88 -10.18
C THR A 14 -10.83 2.88 -10.56
N LEU A 15 -9.64 3.38 -10.92
CA LEU A 15 -8.48 2.54 -11.25
C LEU A 15 -7.49 2.52 -10.09
N PHE A 16 -7.15 1.33 -9.59
CA PHE A 16 -6.09 1.15 -8.60
C PHE A 16 -4.77 0.91 -9.32
N GLY A 17 -3.69 1.53 -8.84
CA GLY A 17 -2.37 1.36 -9.41
C GLY A 17 -1.31 1.15 -8.34
N ALA A 18 -0.31 0.31 -8.64
CA ALA A 18 0.93 0.25 -7.88
C ALA A 18 2.08 0.82 -8.70
N ILE A 19 3.01 1.49 -8.01
CA ILE A 19 4.29 1.91 -8.55
C ILE A 19 5.40 1.18 -7.80
N THR A 20 6.37 0.69 -8.54
CA THR A 20 7.65 0.23 -8.00
C THR A 20 8.80 0.86 -8.77
N ALA A 21 9.89 1.13 -8.10
CA ALA A 21 11.12 1.62 -8.72
C ALA A 21 12.32 1.37 -7.80
N TRP A 22 13.49 1.13 -8.38
CA TRP A 22 14.74 1.22 -7.65
C TRP A 22 15.26 2.64 -7.72
N ILE A 23 15.55 3.21 -6.56
CA ILE A 23 15.99 4.59 -6.40
C ILE A 23 17.38 4.59 -5.77
N LYS A 24 18.30 5.33 -6.39
CA LYS A 24 19.63 5.60 -5.86
C LYS A 24 19.88 7.10 -5.89
N ILE A 25 20.47 7.62 -4.82
CA ILE A 25 20.84 9.03 -4.74
C ILE A 25 22.36 9.19 -4.71
N GLN A 26 22.84 10.35 -5.13
CA GLN A 26 24.22 10.79 -4.94
C GLN A 26 24.26 12.12 -4.18
N CYS A 27 25.45 12.51 -3.73
CA CYS A 27 25.75 13.83 -3.17
C CYS A 27 25.10 14.17 -1.81
N ALA A 28 24.12 13.38 -1.32
CA ALA A 28 23.51 13.53 0.00
C ALA A 28 23.62 12.22 0.81
N ASN A 29 23.88 12.30 2.12
CA ASN A 29 23.99 11.12 3.01
C ASN A 29 22.74 10.22 2.96
N SER A 30 21.57 10.86 3.05
CA SER A 30 20.27 10.22 2.86
C SER A 30 19.24 11.28 2.47
N ALA A 31 18.22 10.88 1.72
CA ALA A 31 17.11 11.75 1.35
C ALA A 31 15.80 10.98 1.30
N LEU A 32 14.70 11.65 1.70
CA LEU A 32 13.36 11.09 1.56
C LEU A 32 12.85 11.40 0.16
N ILE A 33 12.83 10.38 -0.69
CA ILE A 33 12.35 10.51 -2.06
C ILE A 33 10.86 10.23 -2.09
N ARG A 34 10.10 11.16 -2.67
CA ARG A 34 8.66 11.07 -2.88
C ARG A 34 8.38 10.86 -4.36
N ALA A 35 7.54 9.86 -4.64
CA ALA A 35 6.92 9.70 -5.94
C ALA A 35 5.57 10.44 -5.95
N SER A 36 5.32 11.21 -7.01
CA SER A 36 4.06 11.92 -7.26
C SER A 36 3.54 11.56 -8.65
N LEU A 37 2.22 11.55 -8.82
CA LEU A 37 1.58 11.31 -10.12
C LEU A 37 0.81 12.56 -10.53
N LYS A 38 1.12 13.13 -11.68
CA LYS A 38 0.37 14.25 -12.26
C LYS A 38 -0.39 13.78 -13.49
N THR A 39 -1.70 13.82 -13.43
CA THR A 39 -2.60 13.57 -14.57
C THR A 39 -3.06 14.90 -15.17
N GLU A 40 -3.84 14.84 -16.24
CA GLU A 40 -4.43 16.04 -16.87
C GLU A 40 -5.36 16.79 -15.91
N ASN A 41 -6.07 16.04 -15.05
CA ASN A 41 -7.11 16.57 -14.17
C ASN A 41 -6.64 16.81 -12.74
N ARG A 42 -5.62 16.08 -12.27
CA ARG A 42 -5.27 16.02 -10.85
C ARG A 42 -3.78 15.77 -10.61
N THR A 43 -3.28 16.27 -9.49
CA THR A 43 -1.97 15.86 -8.96
C THR A 43 -2.17 15.04 -7.69
N TYR A 44 -1.61 13.83 -7.68
CA TYR A 44 -1.46 12.96 -6.52
C TYR A 44 -0.08 13.22 -5.92
N ASN A 45 -0.06 14.05 -4.87
CA ASN A 45 1.17 14.59 -4.28
C ASN A 45 2.09 13.54 -3.65
N CYS A 46 1.56 12.37 -3.31
CA CYS A 46 2.35 11.27 -2.75
C CYS A 46 1.68 9.96 -3.13
N ILE A 47 2.35 9.19 -3.97
CA ILE A 47 1.95 7.82 -4.34
C ILE A 47 2.91 6.78 -3.75
N GLY A 48 4.02 7.22 -3.13
CA GLY A 48 5.01 6.35 -2.51
C GLY A 48 6.20 7.16 -1.99
N THR A 49 6.90 6.62 -0.99
CA THR A 49 8.13 7.22 -0.47
C THR A 49 9.19 6.16 -0.23
N VAL A 50 10.46 6.56 -0.29
CA VAL A 50 11.59 5.72 0.13
C VAL A 50 12.65 6.60 0.77
N LEU A 51 13.23 6.13 1.89
CA LEU A 51 14.43 6.74 2.44
C LEU A 51 15.65 6.16 1.70
N ALA A 52 16.18 6.92 0.75
CA ALA A 52 17.35 6.53 -0.03
C ALA A 52 18.64 6.97 0.69
N LYS A 53 19.70 6.16 0.58
CA LYS A 53 21.04 6.46 1.11
C LYS A 53 22.02 6.67 -0.03
N ASN A 54 23.04 7.50 0.21
CA ASN A 54 24.09 7.77 -0.76
C ASN A 54 24.67 6.46 -1.33
N GLY A 55 24.69 6.32 -2.65
CA GLY A 55 25.36 5.20 -3.30
C GLY A 55 24.59 3.86 -3.28
N CYS A 56 23.51 3.74 -2.51
CA CYS A 56 22.76 2.49 -2.34
C CYS A 56 21.45 2.47 -3.11
N TRP A 57 21.14 1.33 -3.73
CA TRP A 57 19.81 1.07 -4.28
C TRP A 57 18.80 0.86 -3.15
N SER A 58 17.68 1.57 -3.24
CA SER A 58 16.56 1.50 -2.30
C SER A 58 15.28 1.23 -3.08
N PHE A 59 14.48 0.28 -2.62
CA PHE A 59 13.25 -0.12 -3.32
C PHE A 59 12.09 0.78 -2.90
N LEU A 60 11.59 1.60 -3.83
CA LEU A 60 10.36 2.36 -3.65
C LEU A 60 9.18 1.48 -4.05
N LYS A 61 8.20 1.37 -3.16
CA LYS A 61 6.90 0.78 -3.44
C LYS A 61 5.81 1.75 -3.01
N GLY A 62 4.80 1.88 -3.86
CA GLY A 62 3.72 2.82 -3.67
C GLY A 62 2.42 2.37 -4.34
N GLY A 63 1.37 3.14 -4.14
CA GLY A 63 0.08 2.92 -4.79
C GLY A 63 -0.74 4.20 -4.87
N PHE A 64 -1.69 4.21 -5.79
CA PHE A 64 -2.59 5.32 -6.05
C PHE A 64 -3.96 4.82 -6.53
N VAL A 65 -4.95 5.69 -6.42
CA VAL A 65 -6.31 5.47 -6.90
C VAL A 65 -6.64 6.62 -7.84
N LEU A 66 -7.04 6.31 -9.07
CA LEU A 66 -7.51 7.31 -10.02
C LEU A 66 -9.03 7.36 -9.99
N ASP A 67 -9.57 8.56 -9.79
CA ASP A 67 -11.03 8.79 -9.76
C ASP A 67 -11.63 8.98 -11.17
N SER A 68 -10.77 9.12 -12.19
CA SER A 68 -11.16 9.23 -13.58
C SER A 68 -10.05 8.69 -14.50
N PRO A 69 -10.39 8.17 -15.69
CA PRO A 69 -9.38 7.85 -16.69
C PRO A 69 -8.56 9.08 -17.08
N SER A 70 -7.30 8.87 -17.47
CA SER A 70 -6.40 9.91 -17.96
C SER A 70 -5.57 9.36 -19.11
N ASN A 71 -5.42 10.12 -20.18
CA ASN A 71 -4.61 9.72 -21.34
C ASN A 71 -3.12 9.98 -21.09
N LEU A 72 -2.81 11.04 -20.34
CA LEU A 72 -1.46 11.38 -19.92
C LEU A 72 -1.31 11.28 -18.41
N ALA A 73 -0.19 10.71 -17.96
CA ALA A 73 0.24 10.77 -16.58
C ALA A 73 1.77 10.95 -16.50
N LEU A 74 2.21 11.88 -15.66
CA LEU A 74 3.61 12.16 -15.39
C LEU A 74 3.95 11.63 -14.00
N LEU A 75 4.90 10.69 -13.95
CA LEU A 75 5.47 10.19 -12.72
C LEU A 75 6.71 11.03 -12.36
N LEU A 76 6.70 11.61 -11.18
CA LEU A 76 7.74 12.53 -10.71
C LEU A 76 8.39 11.97 -9.45
N PHE A 77 9.72 11.96 -9.40
CA PHE A 77 10.49 11.60 -8.21
C PHE A 77 11.23 12.83 -7.72
N GLN A 78 11.01 13.19 -6.46
CA GLN A 78 11.54 14.42 -5.89
C GLN A 78 12.05 14.19 -4.48
N ASN A 79 13.07 14.93 -4.10
CA ASN A 79 13.43 15.08 -2.70
C ASN A 79 12.32 15.81 -1.95
N SER A 80 11.95 15.32 -0.78
CA SER A 80 10.88 15.94 0.02
C SER A 80 11.33 17.23 0.72
N ASP A 81 12.64 17.45 0.85
CA ASP A 81 13.22 18.64 1.47
C ASP A 81 13.50 19.77 0.46
N ASP A 82 13.01 19.67 -0.78
CA ASP A 82 13.21 20.64 -1.88
C ASP A 82 14.68 21.00 -2.18
N ARG A 83 15.63 20.19 -1.72
CA ARG A 83 17.05 20.31 -2.05
C ARG A 83 17.35 19.52 -3.32
N ASP A 84 18.10 20.15 -4.23
CA ASP A 84 18.61 19.50 -5.43
C ASP A 84 19.53 18.33 -5.07
N ILE A 85 19.19 17.16 -5.57
CA ILE A 85 19.97 15.92 -5.42
C ILE A 85 19.91 15.15 -6.72
N ASP A 86 20.96 14.41 -7.01
CA ASP A 86 21.01 13.52 -8.16
C ASP A 86 20.26 12.22 -7.82
N ILE A 87 19.17 11.97 -8.54
CA ILE A 87 18.34 10.77 -8.41
C ILE A 87 18.55 9.90 -9.64
N THR A 88 19.02 8.67 -9.44
CA THR A 88 19.06 7.63 -10.46
C THR A 88 17.91 6.66 -10.22
N ILE A 89 17.19 6.32 -11.29
CA ILE A 89 16.04 5.42 -11.26
C ILE A 89 16.33 4.23 -12.18
N ASP A 90 15.98 3.03 -11.73
CA ASP A 90 16.08 1.82 -12.54
C ASP A 90 14.87 0.90 -12.30
N SER A 91 14.56 0.06 -13.28
CA SER A 91 13.60 -1.03 -13.22
C SER A 91 12.24 -0.60 -12.64
N SER A 92 11.72 0.52 -13.15
CA SER A 92 10.41 1.05 -12.75
C SER A 92 9.27 0.25 -13.38
N SER A 93 8.18 0.08 -12.63
CA SER A 93 6.98 -0.61 -13.10
C SER A 93 5.72 0.02 -12.53
N LEU A 94 4.74 0.24 -13.41
CA LEU A 94 3.39 0.66 -13.10
C LEU A 94 2.43 -0.48 -13.41
N GLN A 95 1.65 -0.90 -12.42
CA GLN A 95 0.73 -2.01 -12.57
C GLN A 95 -0.69 -1.61 -12.15
N PRO A 96 -1.68 -1.67 -13.06
CA PRO A 96 -3.07 -1.44 -12.74
C PRO A 96 -3.73 -2.67 -12.10
N PHE A 97 -4.75 -2.44 -11.28
CA PHE A 97 -5.61 -3.45 -10.67
C PHE A 97 -7.06 -2.96 -10.61
N THR A 98 -7.98 -3.92 -10.63
CA THR A 98 -9.38 -3.69 -10.25
C THR A 98 -9.52 -3.55 -8.73
N ASP A 99 -10.60 -2.93 -8.26
CA ASP A 99 -10.94 -2.87 -6.83
C ASP A 99 -11.01 -4.28 -6.21
N GLN A 100 -11.57 -5.25 -6.94
CA GLN A 100 -11.70 -6.63 -6.48
C GLN A 100 -10.33 -7.30 -6.31
N GLU A 101 -9.43 -7.19 -7.30
CA GLU A 101 -8.07 -7.73 -7.21
C GLU A 101 -7.28 -7.07 -6.07
N TRP A 102 -7.39 -5.75 -5.95
CA TRP A 102 -6.74 -4.99 -4.89
C TRP A 102 -7.18 -5.48 -3.50
N ARG A 103 -8.50 -5.54 -3.27
CA ARG A 103 -9.07 -6.02 -1.99
C ARG A 103 -8.71 -7.46 -1.70
N PHE A 104 -8.78 -8.33 -2.69
CA PHE A 104 -8.43 -9.74 -2.52
C PHE A 104 -6.97 -9.89 -2.08
N ASN A 105 -6.05 -9.20 -2.75
CA ASN A 105 -4.63 -9.24 -2.41
C ASN A 105 -4.36 -8.69 -1.00
N GLN A 106 -5.01 -7.58 -0.60
CA GLN A 106 -4.92 -7.06 0.76
C GLN A 106 -5.36 -8.10 1.80
N GLN A 107 -6.52 -8.71 1.59
CA GLN A 107 -7.06 -9.69 2.52
C GLN A 107 -6.20 -10.96 2.60
N PHE A 108 -5.69 -11.42 1.46
CA PHE A 108 -4.76 -12.54 1.37
C PHE A 108 -3.48 -12.26 2.16
N MET A 109 -2.84 -11.10 1.95
CA MET A 109 -1.62 -10.71 2.67
C MET A 109 -1.86 -10.53 4.17
N ILE A 110 -3.00 -9.97 4.58
CA ILE A 110 -3.38 -9.87 6.00
C ILE A 110 -3.47 -11.28 6.61
N ASN A 111 -4.17 -12.19 5.95
CA ASN A 111 -4.41 -13.52 6.49
C ASN A 111 -3.13 -14.38 6.52
N THR A 112 -2.21 -14.19 5.57
CA THR A 112 -1.01 -15.04 5.45
C THR A 112 0.23 -14.48 6.14
N GLN A 113 0.39 -13.15 6.20
CA GLN A 113 1.61 -12.51 6.71
C GLN A 113 1.42 -11.79 8.05
N ARG A 114 0.19 -11.33 8.34
CA ARG A 114 -0.08 -10.49 9.53
C ARG A 114 -0.84 -11.22 10.62
N LYS A 115 -1.80 -12.08 10.25
CA LYS A 115 -2.50 -12.93 11.21
C LYS A 115 -1.62 -14.11 11.62
N ARG A 116 -1.79 -14.57 12.86
CA ARG A 116 -1.15 -15.76 13.40
C ARG A 116 -2.22 -16.68 13.97
N ALA A 117 -2.01 -17.98 13.85
CA ALA A 117 -2.80 -18.94 14.59
C ALA A 117 -2.51 -18.79 16.08
N VAL A 118 -3.56 -18.78 16.90
CA VAL A 118 -3.46 -18.75 18.35
C VAL A 118 -4.25 -19.92 18.92
N THR A 119 -3.71 -20.55 19.97
CA THR A 119 -4.39 -21.61 20.70
C THR A 119 -4.77 -21.07 22.07
N ILE A 120 -6.05 -21.10 22.41
CA ILE A 120 -6.55 -20.69 23.72
C ILE A 120 -6.72 -21.93 24.59
N HIS A 121 -6.02 -21.94 25.73
CA HIS A 121 -6.13 -22.98 26.74
C HIS A 121 -6.91 -22.45 27.95
N VAL A 122 -7.93 -23.21 28.38
CA VAL A 122 -8.78 -22.86 29.52
C VAL A 122 -8.69 -23.99 30.55
N SER A 123 -8.28 -23.66 31.77
CA SER A 123 -8.03 -24.63 32.85
C SER A 123 -8.50 -24.13 34.22
N ASP A 124 -8.76 -25.05 35.13
CA ASP A 124 -9.04 -24.77 36.55
C ASP A 124 -7.76 -24.41 37.33
N GLN A 125 -7.90 -24.18 38.64
CA GLN A 125 -6.77 -23.85 39.53
C GLN A 125 -5.75 -24.99 39.65
N GLN A 126 -6.15 -26.23 39.37
CA GLN A 126 -5.29 -27.41 39.38
C GLN A 126 -4.65 -27.69 38.00
N GLY A 127 -4.97 -26.91 36.97
CA GLY A 127 -4.48 -27.09 35.60
C GLY A 127 -5.29 -28.06 34.75
N ASN A 128 -6.42 -28.57 35.22
CA ASN A 128 -7.27 -29.45 34.43
C ASN A 128 -8.07 -28.65 33.40
N ARG A 129 -8.25 -29.24 32.21
CA ARG A 129 -9.01 -28.61 31.13
C ARG A 129 -10.48 -28.45 31.51
N LEU A 130 -11.00 -27.23 31.42
CA LEU A 130 -12.42 -26.95 31.63
C LEU A 130 -13.24 -27.35 30.39
N GLN A 131 -14.23 -28.23 30.58
CA GLN A 131 -15.17 -28.65 29.54
C GLN A 131 -16.35 -27.66 29.45
N GLY A 132 -16.83 -27.38 28.24
CA GLY A 132 -18.01 -26.52 28.03
C GLY A 132 -17.80 -25.02 28.28
N ALA A 133 -16.55 -24.57 28.44
CA ALA A 133 -16.25 -23.14 28.58
C ALA A 133 -16.64 -22.38 27.30
N VAL A 134 -17.39 -21.29 27.46
CA VAL A 134 -17.73 -20.36 26.37
C VAL A 134 -16.69 -19.25 26.36
N ILE A 135 -15.98 -19.12 25.23
CA ILE A 135 -14.95 -18.11 25.05
C ILE A 135 -15.46 -17.09 24.03
N THR A 136 -15.49 -15.82 24.41
CA THR A 136 -15.78 -14.71 23.50
C THR A 136 -14.49 -13.94 23.25
N ILE A 137 -14.10 -13.83 21.99
CA ILE A 137 -12.96 -13.03 21.54
C ILE A 137 -13.56 -11.86 20.76
N ASN A 138 -13.26 -10.63 21.21
CA ASN A 138 -13.69 -9.39 20.55
C ASN A 138 -12.58 -8.84 19.66
#